data_AF-A0A7V2ZFP3-F1
#
_entry.id   AF-A0A7V2ZFP3-F1
#
_cell.length_a   1.000
_cell.length_b   1.000
_cell.length_c   1.000
_cell.angle_alpha   90.00
_cell.angle_beta   90.00
_cell.angle_gamma   90.00
#
_symmetry.space_group_name_H-M   'P 1'
#
loop_
_entity.id
_entity.type
_entity.pdbx_description
1 polymer ?
#
loop_
_entity_poly.entity_id
_entity_poly.type
_entity_poly.pdbx_seq_one_letter_code
_entity_poly.pdbx_strand_id
1 'polypeptide(L)'
;MYNYIFRTTKKQLHGWYVPEDNPRRECTAERLLINPYNGCSVGCFYCYARALPGNFEEFHKENKIFVFNNFPEVVEEQISSLLVASCGYLSPVTDPFQEIEKKEKLSQKIIKIFLNYNIPIEFITKCEIPKDVIELIKPSFNEPRDSCKKHCFGQISILTVNEELRKILVPHGASVE
;
A
#
# COMPACT_ATOMS: atom_id res chain seq x y z
N MET A 1 13.67 -3.14 16.50
CA MET A 1 14.25 -2.73 15.20
C MET A 1 13.96 -3.84 14.21
N TYR A 2 13.31 -3.54 13.08
CA TYR A 2 12.95 -4.56 12.09
C TYR A 2 14.14 -4.88 11.19
N ASN A 3 14.26 -6.14 10.77
CA ASN A 3 15.22 -6.55 9.76
C ASN A 3 14.59 -6.46 8.37
N TYR A 4 15.16 -5.67 7.45
CA TYR A 4 14.62 -5.50 6.11
C TYR A 4 15.25 -6.50 5.13
N ILE A 5 14.42 -7.36 4.54
CA ILE A 5 14.85 -8.37 3.58
C ILE A 5 14.43 -7.93 2.17
N PHE A 6 15.41 -7.52 1.36
CA PHE A 6 15.20 -7.10 -0.02
C PHE A 6 15.08 -8.32 -0.93
N ARG A 7 14.03 -8.38 -1.75
CA ARG A 7 13.81 -9.45 -2.73
C ARG A 7 13.21 -8.92 -4.01
N THR A 8 13.61 -9.51 -5.12
CA THR A 8 12.84 -9.39 -6.36
C THR A 8 11.55 -10.20 -6.29
N THR A 9 10.54 -9.82 -7.05
CA THR A 9 9.24 -10.46 -7.09
C THR A 9 8.67 -10.58 -8.50
N LYS A 10 7.72 -11.50 -8.66
CA LYS A 10 6.79 -11.61 -9.79
C LYS A 10 5.33 -11.57 -9.31
N LYS A 11 5.10 -10.91 -8.17
CA LYS A 11 3.78 -10.72 -7.57
C LYS A 11 2.81 -10.17 -8.61
N GLN A 12 1.65 -10.79 -8.70
CA GLN A 12 0.56 -10.26 -9.51
C GLN A 12 -0.20 -9.20 -8.71
N LEU A 13 -0.75 -8.21 -9.42
CA LEU A 13 -1.79 -7.36 -8.86
C LEU A 13 -3.02 -8.22 -8.61
N HIS A 14 -3.50 -8.24 -7.37
CA HIS A 14 -4.74 -8.94 -7.07
C HIS A 14 -5.92 -8.04 -7.42
N GLY A 15 -7.04 -8.57 -7.90
CA GLY A 15 -8.17 -7.75 -8.34
C GLY A 15 -9.17 -8.51 -9.19
N TRP A 16 -9.98 -7.78 -9.95
CA TRP A 16 -11.17 -8.22 -10.71
C TRP A 16 -11.08 -9.57 -11.46
N TYR A 17 -9.88 -10.03 -11.82
CA TYR A 17 -9.65 -11.29 -12.51
C TYR A 17 -9.79 -12.50 -11.57
N VAL A 18 -10.60 -13.48 -11.96
CA VAL A 18 -10.68 -14.78 -11.28
C VAL A 18 -9.57 -15.67 -11.85
N PRO A 19 -8.55 -16.06 -11.06
CA PRO A 19 -7.53 -16.99 -11.51
C PRO A 19 -8.17 -18.32 -11.96
N GLU A 20 -7.72 -18.88 -13.08
CA GLU A 20 -8.23 -20.16 -13.60
C GLU A 20 -8.08 -21.32 -12.59
N ASP A 21 -7.09 -21.21 -11.70
CA ASP A 21 -6.71 -22.20 -10.69
C ASP A 21 -7.36 -21.98 -9.31
N ASN A 22 -8.03 -20.85 -9.06
CA ASN A 22 -8.74 -20.59 -7.80
C ASN A 22 -9.99 -19.71 -7.99
N PRO A 23 -11.20 -20.29 -7.98
CA PRO A 23 -12.44 -19.57 -8.27
C PRO A 23 -12.91 -18.65 -7.13
N ARG A 24 -12.17 -18.55 -6.02
CA ARG A 24 -12.54 -17.69 -4.89
C ARG A 24 -12.17 -16.25 -5.17
N ARG A 25 -13.19 -15.42 -5.38
CA ARG A 25 -13.05 -13.95 -5.49
C ARG A 25 -12.46 -13.39 -4.20
N GLU A 26 -11.40 -12.59 -4.30
CA GLU A 26 -10.82 -11.91 -3.14
C GLU A 26 -11.81 -10.87 -2.58
N CYS A 27 -11.91 -10.78 -1.26
CA CYS A 27 -12.96 -10.06 -0.54
C CYS A 27 -12.96 -8.52 -0.76
N THR A 28 -12.03 -7.99 -1.56
CA THR A 28 -11.91 -6.57 -1.94
C THR A 28 -11.69 -6.36 -3.45
N ALA A 29 -12.04 -7.36 -4.28
CA ALA A 29 -11.76 -7.43 -5.73
C ALA A 29 -12.45 -6.38 -6.64
N GLU A 30 -12.97 -5.28 -6.08
CA GLU A 30 -13.40 -4.12 -6.88
C GLU A 30 -12.21 -3.22 -7.26
N ARG A 31 -11.04 -3.41 -6.61
CA ARG A 31 -9.83 -2.59 -6.80
C ARG A 31 -8.63 -3.47 -7.16
N LEU A 32 -7.61 -2.86 -7.78
CA LEU A 32 -6.30 -3.49 -7.97
C LEU A 32 -5.52 -3.39 -6.66
N LEU A 33 -5.31 -4.50 -5.96
CA LEU A 33 -4.63 -4.52 -4.66
C LEU A 33 -3.11 -4.62 -4.87
N ILE A 34 -2.37 -3.69 -4.26
CA ILE A 34 -0.92 -3.57 -4.45
C ILE A 34 -0.20 -3.57 -3.10
N ASN A 35 0.68 -4.54 -2.85
CA ASN A 35 1.47 -4.59 -1.61
C ASN A 35 2.99 -4.66 -1.89
N PRO A 36 3.71 -3.52 -1.86
CA PRO A 36 5.18 -3.48 -2.01
C PRO A 36 5.96 -4.05 -0.83
N TYR A 37 5.26 -4.35 0.27
CA TYR A 37 5.85 -4.87 1.50
C TYR A 37 5.09 -6.12 1.97
N ASN A 38 5.80 -7.07 2.59
CA ASN A 38 5.18 -8.07 3.47
C ASN A 38 5.75 -7.88 4.88
N GLY A 39 4.87 -7.64 5.84
CA GLY A 39 5.23 -7.12 7.17
C GLY A 39 5.06 -5.61 7.26
N CYS A 40 4.74 -5.13 8.45
CA CYS A 40 4.43 -3.73 8.70
C CYS A 40 5.03 -3.25 10.02
N SER A 41 5.88 -2.22 9.95
CA SER A 41 6.60 -1.70 11.12
C SER A 41 5.76 -0.87 12.09
N VAL A 42 4.49 -0.61 11.76
CA VAL A 42 3.55 0.14 12.64
C VAL A 42 3.31 -0.58 13.99
N GLY A 43 3.31 -1.91 13.98
CA GLY A 43 3.29 -2.72 15.20
C GLY A 43 1.93 -2.87 15.90
N CYS A 44 0.81 -2.68 15.21
CA CYS A 44 -0.53 -2.89 15.80
C CYS A 44 -0.73 -4.34 16.28
N PHE A 45 -1.00 -4.56 17.56
CA PHE A 45 -1.22 -5.91 18.08
C PHE A 45 -2.51 -6.56 17.54
N TYR A 46 -3.52 -5.76 17.23
CA TYR A 46 -4.81 -6.20 16.71
C TYR A 46 -4.83 -6.36 15.17
N CYS A 47 -3.67 -6.25 14.50
CA CYS A 47 -3.61 -6.28 13.05
C CYS A 47 -4.04 -7.65 12.50
N TYR A 48 -5.04 -7.67 11.63
CA TYR A 48 -5.54 -8.92 11.02
C TYR A 48 -4.49 -9.60 10.12
N ALA A 49 -3.56 -8.83 9.52
CA ALA A 49 -2.48 -9.36 8.70
C ALA A 49 -1.50 -10.25 9.50
N ARG A 50 -1.66 -10.30 10.84
CA ARG A 50 -1.02 -11.26 11.74
C ARG A 50 -1.32 -12.72 11.43
N ALA A 51 -2.47 -12.99 10.81
CA ALA A 51 -2.88 -14.35 10.46
C ALA A 51 -2.46 -14.76 9.03
N LEU A 52 -1.83 -13.88 8.24
CA LEU A 52 -1.47 -14.19 6.86
C LEU A 52 -0.25 -15.12 6.79
N PRO A 53 -0.25 -16.12 5.89
CA PRO A 53 0.84 -17.10 5.77
C PRO A 53 2.06 -16.55 5.01
N GLY A 54 3.08 -17.40 4.85
CA GLY A 54 4.26 -17.11 4.03
C GLY A 54 5.15 -16.05 4.65
N ASN A 55 5.57 -15.06 3.87
CA ASN A 55 6.44 -13.98 4.36
C ASN A 55 5.83 -13.18 5.53
N PHE A 56 4.49 -13.13 5.68
CA PHE A 56 3.86 -12.52 6.84
C PHE A 56 4.09 -13.37 8.11
N GLU A 57 4.02 -14.69 8.00
CA GLU A 57 4.34 -15.60 9.11
C GLU A 57 5.79 -15.44 9.58
N GLU A 58 6.74 -15.34 8.64
CA GLU A 58 8.16 -15.07 8.95
C GLU A 58 8.35 -13.69 9.59
N PHE A 59 7.63 -12.67 9.10
CA PHE A 59 7.59 -11.35 9.74
C PHE A 59 7.14 -11.45 11.20
N HIS A 60 6.07 -12.18 11.52
CA HIS A 60 5.55 -12.27 12.88
C HIS A 60 6.46 -13.06 13.83
N LYS A 61 7.17 -14.08 13.31
CA LYS A 61 8.08 -14.90 14.11
C LYS A 61 9.42 -14.21 14.35
N GLU A 62 9.93 -13.50 13.34
CA GLU A 62 11.34 -13.07 13.32
C GLU A 62 11.53 -11.56 13.12
N ASN A 63 10.45 -10.77 13.07
CA ASN A 63 10.49 -9.32 12.81
C ASN A 63 11.22 -8.96 11.49
N LYS A 64 11.07 -9.82 10.46
CA LYS A 64 11.60 -9.61 9.11
C LYS A 64 10.57 -8.96 8.20
N ILE A 65 10.80 -7.73 7.75
CA ILE A 65 9.95 -7.05 6.76
C ILE A 65 10.53 -7.28 5.37
N PHE A 66 9.75 -7.85 4.48
CA PHE A 66 10.16 -8.08 3.10
C PHE A 66 9.84 -6.87 2.24
N VAL A 67 10.86 -6.39 1.54
CA VAL A 67 10.80 -5.23 0.66
C VAL A 67 10.99 -5.70 -0.77
N PHE A 68 9.98 -5.49 -1.61
CA PHE A 68 10.02 -5.93 -3.00
C PHE A 68 10.50 -4.82 -3.91
N ASN A 69 11.82 -4.70 -4.06
CA ASN A 69 12.47 -3.54 -4.67
C ASN A 69 12.16 -3.36 -6.15
N ASN A 70 11.95 -4.45 -6.89
CA ASN A 70 11.56 -4.42 -8.32
C ASN A 70 10.04 -4.38 -8.53
N PHE A 71 9.26 -4.26 -7.46
CA PHE A 71 7.80 -4.35 -7.59
C PHE A 71 7.18 -3.19 -8.37
N PRO A 72 7.65 -1.92 -8.26
CA PRO A 72 7.15 -0.85 -9.13
C PRO A 72 7.25 -1.20 -10.62
N GLU A 73 8.36 -1.77 -11.06
CA GLU A 73 8.57 -2.19 -12.46
C GLU A 73 7.59 -3.29 -12.87
N VAL A 74 7.37 -4.26 -11.99
CA VAL A 74 6.39 -5.35 -12.17
C VAL A 74 4.95 -4.83 -12.21
N VAL A 75 4.64 -3.79 -11.44
CA VAL A 75 3.33 -3.12 -11.43
C VAL A 75 3.10 -2.37 -12.74
N GLU A 76 4.11 -1.64 -13.22
CA GLU A 76 4.04 -0.91 -14.49
C GLU A 76 3.84 -1.84 -15.68
N GLU A 77 4.59 -2.95 -15.75
CA GLU A 77 4.42 -3.98 -16.79
C GLU A 77 2.97 -4.50 -16.82
N GLN A 78 2.43 -4.88 -15.66
CA GLN A 78 1.06 -5.37 -15.55
C GLN A 78 0.03 -4.32 -15.94
N ILE A 79 0.14 -3.09 -15.44
CA ILE A 79 -0.80 -2.00 -15.74
C ILE A 79 -0.80 -1.66 -17.24
N SER A 80 0.37 -1.66 -17.87
CA SER A 80 0.50 -1.36 -19.31
C SER A 80 -0.26 -2.35 -20.21
N SER A 81 -0.51 -3.56 -19.71
CA SER A 81 -1.23 -4.61 -20.42
C SER A 81 -2.74 -4.59 -20.19
N LEU A 82 -3.25 -3.77 -19.26
CA LEU A 82 -4.67 -3.72 -18.93
C LEU A 82 -5.47 -2.98 -20.01
N LEU A 83 -6.51 -3.64 -20.54
CA LEU A 83 -7.51 -3.01 -21.41
C LEU A 83 -8.57 -2.25 -20.61
N VAL A 84 -8.88 -2.74 -19.41
CA VAL A 84 -9.83 -2.15 -18.46
C VAL A 84 -9.23 -2.25 -17.08
N ALA A 85 -9.19 -1.14 -16.34
CA ALA A 85 -8.63 -1.08 -15.01
C ALA A 85 -9.63 -0.50 -14.00
N SER A 86 -9.60 -1.02 -12.79
CA SER A 86 -10.25 -0.41 -11.63
C SER A 86 -9.26 0.42 -10.82
N CYS A 87 -9.76 1.20 -9.86
CA CYS A 87 -8.94 1.99 -8.95
C CYS A 87 -7.91 1.09 -8.23
N GLY A 88 -6.69 1.57 -8.06
CA GLY A 88 -5.68 0.90 -7.24
C GLY A 88 -5.96 1.07 -5.75
N TYR A 89 -5.73 0.03 -4.97
CA TYR A 89 -5.72 0.09 -3.51
C TYR A 89 -4.35 -0.32 -2.98
N LEU A 90 -3.59 0.69 -2.57
CA LEU A 90 -2.21 0.55 -2.14
C LEU A 90 -2.14 0.14 -0.66
N SER A 91 -1.40 -0.94 -0.44
CA SER A 91 -1.07 -1.54 0.85
C SER A 91 -2.29 -1.95 1.70
N PRO A 92 -3.25 -2.75 1.22
CA PRO A 92 -4.40 -3.17 2.03
C PRO A 92 -4.03 -4.00 3.27
N VAL A 93 -2.88 -4.71 3.25
CA VAL A 93 -2.42 -5.61 4.33
C VAL A 93 -1.12 -5.13 5.01
N THR A 94 -0.62 -3.95 4.64
CA THR A 94 0.55 -3.30 5.25
C THR A 94 0.30 -1.79 5.39
N ASP A 95 1.26 -1.00 5.85
CA ASP A 95 1.15 0.46 5.79
C ASP A 95 2.07 0.99 4.68
N PRO A 96 1.56 1.84 3.76
CA PRO A 96 2.34 2.31 2.62
C PRO A 96 3.46 3.27 3.01
N PHE A 97 3.34 3.97 4.14
CA PHE A 97 4.29 5.00 4.59
C PHE A 97 5.00 4.61 5.90
N GLN A 98 5.06 3.31 6.17
CA GLN A 98 5.86 2.75 7.24
C GLN A 98 7.35 3.14 7.12
N GLU A 99 8.15 2.98 8.17
CA GLU A 99 9.49 3.59 8.28
C GLU A 99 10.41 3.39 7.06
N ILE A 100 10.39 2.20 6.43
CA ILE A 100 11.23 1.89 5.27
C ILE A 100 10.89 2.72 4.02
N GLU A 101 9.65 3.23 3.90
CA GLU A 101 9.21 4.05 2.77
C GLU A 101 9.99 5.36 2.66
N LYS A 102 10.47 5.91 3.80
CA LYS A 102 11.32 7.11 3.81
C LYS A 102 12.58 6.93 2.96
N LYS A 103 13.09 5.70 2.86
CA LYS A 103 14.29 5.33 2.08
C LYS A 103 13.94 4.79 0.70
N GLU A 104 13.03 3.82 0.63
CA GLU A 104 12.83 3.03 -0.60
C GLU A 104 11.81 3.64 -1.58
N LYS A 105 10.87 4.43 -1.04
CA LYS A 105 9.86 5.19 -1.79
C LYS A 105 9.03 4.30 -2.75
N LEU A 106 8.79 3.03 -2.41
CA LEU A 106 8.09 2.09 -3.30
C LEU A 106 6.62 2.46 -3.48
N SER A 107 5.95 2.85 -2.39
CA SER A 107 4.57 3.34 -2.42
C SER A 107 4.46 4.59 -3.29
N GLN A 108 5.38 5.56 -3.13
CA GLN A 108 5.41 6.76 -3.97
C GLN A 108 5.64 6.45 -5.46
N LYS A 109 6.55 5.51 -5.79
CA LYS A 109 6.79 5.08 -7.17
C LYS A 109 5.54 4.44 -7.78
N ILE A 110 4.87 3.56 -7.03
CA ILE A 110 3.62 2.92 -7.46
C ILE A 110 2.52 3.95 -7.71
N ILE A 111 2.35 4.94 -6.80
CA ILE A 111 1.38 6.03 -7.00
C ILE A 111 1.66 6.76 -8.32
N LYS A 112 2.92 7.09 -8.61
CA LYS A 112 3.29 7.75 -9.89
C LYS A 112 2.93 6.89 -11.10
N ILE A 113 3.16 5.58 -11.04
CA ILE A 113 2.81 4.66 -12.13
C ILE A 113 1.30 4.72 -12.39
N PHE A 114 0.47 4.54 -11.36
CA PHE A 114 -0.99 4.60 -11.52
C PHE A 114 -1.46 5.92 -12.16
N LEU A 115 -0.91 7.05 -11.68
CA LEU A 115 -1.22 8.38 -12.23
C LEU A 115 -0.77 8.54 -13.68
N ASN A 116 0.40 7.99 -14.07
CA ASN A 116 0.90 8.05 -15.44
C ASN A 116 -0.01 7.31 -16.43
N TYR A 117 -0.68 6.25 -15.98
CA TYR A 117 -1.67 5.50 -16.78
C TYR A 117 -3.10 6.04 -16.62
N ASN A 118 -3.27 7.20 -15.97
CA ASN A 118 -4.57 7.81 -15.69
C ASN A 118 -5.53 6.89 -14.91
N ILE A 119 -4.98 6.05 -14.02
CA ILE A 119 -5.74 5.16 -13.14
C ILE A 119 -5.72 5.77 -11.74
N PRO A 120 -6.88 6.01 -11.11
CA PRO A 120 -6.89 6.52 -9.74
C PRO A 120 -6.32 5.49 -8.77
N ILE A 121 -5.75 5.98 -7.67
CA ILE A 121 -5.22 5.13 -6.60
C ILE A 121 -5.64 5.68 -5.25
N GLU A 122 -5.99 4.77 -4.35
CA GLU A 122 -6.28 5.06 -2.95
C GLU A 122 -5.33 4.31 -2.01
N PHE A 123 -5.20 4.83 -0.80
CA PHE A 123 -4.46 4.18 0.28
C PHE A 123 -5.08 4.51 1.63
N ILE A 124 -4.77 3.69 2.62
CA ILE A 124 -5.01 3.97 4.03
C ILE A 124 -3.69 3.91 4.80
N THR A 125 -3.48 4.82 5.74
CA THR A 125 -2.26 4.85 6.55
C THR A 125 -2.57 5.20 8.01
N LYS A 126 -1.71 4.73 8.91
CA LYS A 126 -1.57 5.16 10.30
C LYS A 126 -0.28 5.97 10.51
N CYS A 127 0.49 6.20 9.46
CA CYS A 127 1.71 7.00 9.43
C CYS A 127 1.44 8.36 8.79
N GLU A 128 2.43 9.24 8.85
CA GLU A 128 2.38 10.53 8.17
C GLU A 128 2.40 10.32 6.66
N ILE A 129 1.49 11.00 5.93
CA ILE A 129 1.50 11.00 4.47
C ILE A 129 2.63 11.93 4.01
N PRO A 130 3.60 11.46 3.20
CA PRO A 130 4.66 12.31 2.69
C PRO A 130 4.10 13.50 1.89
N LYS A 131 4.67 14.69 2.07
CA LYS A 131 4.26 15.91 1.35
C LYS A 131 4.29 15.72 -0.17
N ASP A 132 5.31 15.05 -0.68
CA ASP A 132 5.43 14.72 -2.11
C ASP A 132 4.25 13.86 -2.59
N VAL A 133 3.75 12.95 -1.76
CA VAL A 133 2.58 12.12 -2.09
C VAL A 133 1.31 12.95 -2.12
N ILE A 134 1.15 13.87 -1.16
CA ILE A 134 0.02 14.82 -1.14
C ILE A 134 0.00 15.64 -2.44
N GLU A 135 1.13 16.23 -2.83
CA GLU A 135 1.20 17.02 -4.06
C GLU A 135 1.04 16.17 -5.33
N LEU A 136 1.45 14.90 -5.32
CA LEU A 136 1.25 13.99 -6.45
C LEU A 136 -0.23 13.71 -6.72
N ILE A 137 -1.02 13.45 -5.68
CA ILE A 137 -2.44 13.07 -5.82
C ILE A 137 -3.39 14.27 -5.80
N LYS A 138 -2.88 15.47 -5.48
CA LYS A 138 -3.67 16.70 -5.45
C LYS A 138 -4.23 17.00 -6.85
N PRO A 139 -5.56 17.14 -6.99
CA PRO A 139 -6.16 17.42 -8.28
C PRO A 139 -5.81 18.83 -8.76
N SER A 140 -5.43 18.95 -10.02
CA SER A 140 -5.43 20.24 -10.74
C SER A 140 -6.77 20.41 -11.47
N PHE A 141 -7.40 21.57 -11.31
CA PHE A 141 -8.67 21.86 -12.00
C PHE A 141 -8.48 22.32 -13.45
N ASN A 142 -7.24 22.66 -13.85
CA ASN A 142 -6.94 23.25 -15.16
C ASN A 142 -6.35 22.26 -16.17
N GLU A 143 -6.05 21.02 -15.76
CA GLU A 143 -5.38 20.03 -16.61
C GLU A 143 -6.29 18.82 -16.89
N PRO A 144 -6.72 18.59 -18.15
CA PRO A 144 -7.59 17.46 -18.50
C PRO A 144 -6.97 16.09 -18.19
N ARG A 145 -5.64 15.96 -18.27
CA ARG A 145 -4.91 14.72 -17.93
C ARG A 145 -4.87 14.42 -16.44
N ASP A 146 -5.19 15.39 -15.59
CA ASP A 146 -5.29 15.20 -14.13
C ASP A 146 -6.69 14.70 -13.69
N SER A 147 -7.54 14.27 -14.63
CA SER A 147 -8.89 13.78 -14.32
C SER A 147 -8.91 12.64 -13.29
N CYS A 148 -8.01 11.66 -13.36
CA CYS A 148 -7.96 10.58 -12.38
C CYS A 148 -7.59 11.04 -10.96
N LYS A 149 -6.84 12.14 -10.79
CA LYS A 149 -6.45 12.66 -9.48
C LYS A 149 -7.65 13.08 -8.64
N LYS A 150 -8.76 13.50 -9.29
CA LYS A 150 -10.04 13.81 -8.62
C LYS A 150 -10.69 12.59 -7.96
N HIS A 151 -10.23 11.39 -8.31
CA HIS A 151 -10.70 10.12 -7.81
C HIS A 151 -9.62 9.37 -7.00
N CYS A 152 -8.51 10.03 -6.65
CA CYS A 152 -7.52 9.49 -5.72
C CYS A 152 -7.91 9.83 -4.28
N PHE A 153 -7.73 8.88 -3.36
CA PHE A 153 -8.13 9.06 -1.96
C PHE A 153 -7.02 8.63 -1.00
N GLY A 154 -6.61 9.56 -0.13
CA GLY A 154 -5.79 9.26 1.04
C GLY A 154 -6.67 9.14 2.28
N GLN A 155 -6.62 7.99 2.96
CA GLN A 155 -7.36 7.75 4.19
C GLN A 155 -6.39 7.67 5.37
N ILE A 156 -6.75 8.30 6.49
CA ILE A 156 -5.98 8.26 7.74
C ILE A 156 -6.78 7.47 8.77
N SER A 157 -6.16 6.44 9.33
CA SER A 157 -6.74 5.65 10.42
C SER A 157 -6.44 6.29 11.77
N ILE A 158 -7.43 6.93 12.38
CA ILE A 158 -7.36 7.42 13.76
C ILE A 158 -8.07 6.42 14.67
N LEU A 159 -7.33 5.78 15.58
CA LEU A 159 -7.92 4.83 16.53
C LEU A 159 -8.42 5.49 17.81
N THR A 160 -7.68 6.46 18.29
CA THR A 160 -7.93 7.18 19.53
C THR A 160 -7.24 8.52 19.45
N VAL A 161 -7.81 9.53 20.11
CA VAL A 161 -7.18 10.84 20.30
C VAL A 161 -6.31 10.90 21.57
N ASN A 162 -6.33 9.85 22.39
CA ASN A 162 -5.49 9.74 23.58
C ASN A 162 -4.12 9.16 23.19
N GLU A 163 -3.07 9.96 23.35
CA GLU A 163 -1.71 9.63 22.92
C GLU A 163 -1.08 8.46 23.70
N GLU A 164 -1.38 8.32 24.99
CA GLU A 164 -0.93 7.17 25.79
C GLU A 164 -1.54 5.87 25.27
N LEU A 165 -2.83 5.88 24.94
CA LEU A 165 -3.51 4.73 24.36
C LEU A 165 -3.03 4.45 22.92
N ARG A 166 -2.76 5.49 22.11
CA ARG A 166 -2.21 5.33 20.77
C ARG A 166 -0.84 4.63 20.81
N LYS A 167 0.04 4.99 21.77
CA LYS A 167 1.34 4.30 21.98
C LYS A 167 1.19 2.80 22.26
N ILE A 168 0.09 2.38 22.87
CA ILE A 168 -0.19 0.96 23.14
C ILE A 168 -0.77 0.27 21.91
N LEU A 169 -1.77 0.88 21.26
CA LEU A 169 -2.50 0.27 20.15
C LEU A 169 -1.69 0.27 18.85
N VAL A 170 -0.97 1.35 18.56
CA VAL A 170 -0.29 1.66 17.30
C VAL A 170 1.08 2.28 17.61
N PRO A 171 2.01 1.53 18.22
CA PRO A 171 3.21 2.09 18.86
C PRO A 171 4.07 2.94 17.94
N HIS A 172 4.17 2.56 16.67
CA HIS A 172 4.98 3.26 15.66
C HIS A 172 4.13 3.99 14.59
N GLY A 173 2.84 4.16 14.84
CA GLY A 173 1.99 5.05 14.04
C GLY A 173 2.27 6.52 14.36
N ALA A 174 1.80 7.40 13.48
CA ALA A 174 1.86 8.84 13.66
C ALA A 174 1.01 9.28 14.86
N SER A 175 1.43 10.38 15.48
CA SER A 175 0.62 11.09 16.46
C SER A 175 -0.59 11.75 15.79
N VAL A 176 -1.61 12.04 16.57
CA VAL A 176 -2.77 12.86 16.18
C VAL A 176 -2.59 14.34 16.54
N GLU A 177 -1.55 14.65 17.30
CA GLU A 177 -1.14 16.00 17.71
C GLU A 177 -0.34 16.73 16.63
#